data_AF-A0A373P3Z6-F1
#
_entry.id   AF-A0A373P3Z6-F1
#
_cell.length_a   1.000
_cell.length_b   1.000
_cell.length_c   1.000
_cell.angle_alpha   90.00
_cell.angle_beta   90.00
_cell.angle_gamma   90.00
#
_symmetry.space_group_name_H-M   'P 1'
#
loop_
_entity.id
_entity.type
_entity.pdbx_description
1 polymer ?
#
loop_
_entity_poly.entity_id
_entity_poly.type
_entity_poly.pdbx_seq_one_letter_code
_entity_poly.pdbx_strand_id
1 'polypeptide(L)' 'MYRVIEYFTDLQDNDHEYRAGDTFPREELKVSEARLAELASAENLRGIPLIELVEPEKAGKGKSKNKAVDP' A
#
# COMPACT_ATOMS: atom_id res chain seq x y z
N MET A 1 -7.23 -1.60 -8.41
CA MET A 1 -5.82 -1.30 -8.05
C MET A 1 -5.76 -1.18 -6.54
N TYR A 2 -4.68 -1.53 -5.86
CA TYR A 2 -4.57 -1.22 -4.43
C TYR A 2 -3.68 -0.01 -4.20
N ARG A 3 -3.95 0.70 -3.11
CA ARG A 3 -3.12 1.79 -2.63
C ARG A 3 -2.61 1.45 -1.25
N VAL A 4 -1.33 1.71 -1.03
CA VAL A 4 -0.70 1.57 0.27
C VAL A 4 -1.22 2.67 1.19
N ILE A 5 -1.73 2.30 2.36
CA ILE A 5 -2.23 3.25 3.36
C ILE A 5 -1.28 3.40 4.54
N GLU A 6 -0.43 2.39 4.78
CA GLU A 6 0.57 2.37 5.85
C GLU A 6 1.91 1.86 5.30
N TYR A 7 3.02 2.40 5.82
CA TYR A 7 4.35 1.96 5.39
C TYR A 7 4.58 0.49 5.76
N PHE A 8 5.13 -0.28 4.82
CA PHE A 8 5.61 -1.63 5.07
C PHE A 8 6.75 -2.02 4.12
N THR A 9 7.52 -3.01 4.54
CA THR A 9 8.54 -3.68 3.73
C THR A 9 7.99 -5.02 3.29
N ASP A 10 7.83 -5.25 1.99
CA ASP A 10 7.38 -6.54 1.48
C ASP A 10 8.54 -7.51 1.32
N LEU A 11 8.62 -8.47 2.23
CA LEU A 11 9.64 -9.53 2.21
C LEU A 11 9.50 -10.45 0.98
N GLN A 12 8.32 -10.48 0.33
CA GLN A 12 8.09 -11.25 -0.89
C GLN A 12 8.47 -10.48 -2.18
N ASP A 13 8.85 -9.20 -2.04
CA ASP A 13 9.23 -8.31 -3.14
C ASP A 13 10.65 -7.76 -2.92
N ASN A 14 11.58 -8.65 -2.54
CA ASN A 14 12.99 -8.33 -2.33
C ASN A 14 13.21 -7.13 -1.37
N ASP A 15 12.55 -7.19 -0.21
CA ASP A 15 12.58 -6.17 0.84
C ASP A 15 12.18 -4.75 0.38
N HIS A 16 11.22 -4.67 -0.54
CA HIS A 16 10.72 -3.38 -0.99
C HIS A 16 9.71 -2.76 -0.03
N GLU A 17 10.15 -1.73 0.69
CA GLU A 17 9.96 -0.33 0.31
C GLU A 17 8.60 0.23 -0.14
N TYR A 18 7.46 -0.03 0.52
CA TYR A 18 6.19 0.65 0.19
C TYR A 18 5.82 1.78 1.16
N ARG A 19 5.53 2.97 0.64
CA ARG A 19 5.09 4.16 1.41
C ARG A 19 3.60 4.42 1.22
N ALA A 20 2.98 5.04 2.22
CA ALA A 20 1.59 5.46 2.14
C ALA A 20 1.37 6.38 0.92
N GLY A 21 0.42 5.99 0.07
CA GLY A 21 0.14 6.63 -1.21
C GLY A 21 0.59 5.84 -2.43
N ASP A 22 1.50 4.89 -2.26
CA ASP A 22 2.04 4.10 -3.37
C ASP A 22 1.01 3.14 -3.95
N THR A 23 1.22 2.78 -5.21
CA THR A 23 0.43 1.75 -5.90
C THR A 23 0.96 0.37 -5.55
N PHE A 24 0.06 -0.55 -5.22
CA PHE A 24 0.38 -1.95 -4.97
C PHE A 24 -0.50 -2.89 -5.82
N PRO A 25 0.05 -3.98 -6.38
CA PRO A 25 1.48 -4.31 -6.50
C PRO A 25 2.21 -3.39 -7.52
N ARG A 26 3.55 -3.51 -7.62
CA ARG A 26 4.31 -2.86 -8.70
C ARG A 26 3.89 -3.42 -10.06
N GLU A 27 4.00 -2.63 -11.14
CA GLU A 27 3.46 -3.01 -12.46
C GLU A 27 3.98 -4.36 -13.00
N GLU A 28 5.22 -4.71 -12.66
CA GLU A 28 5.85 -5.97 -13.08
C GLU A 28 5.69 -7.11 -12.06
N LEU A 29 5.10 -6.83 -10.89
CA LEU A 29 4.94 -7.79 -9.80
C LEU A 29 3.54 -8.40 -9.80
N LYS A 30 3.48 -9.73 -9.93
CA LYS A 30 2.25 -10.50 -9.73
C LYS A 30 2.21 -11.04 -8.32
N VAL A 31 1.18 -10.64 -7.56
CA VAL A 31 0.89 -11.16 -6.22
C VAL A 31 -0.39 -11.99 -6.24
N SER A 32 -0.51 -12.93 -5.31
CA SER A 32 -1.72 -13.74 -5.16
C SER A 32 -2.86 -12.95 -4.54
N GLU A 33 -4.11 -13.35 -4.81
CA GLU A 33 -5.28 -12.77 -4.15
C GLU A 33 -5.24 -12.94 -2.63
N ALA A 34 -4.71 -14.06 -2.15
CA ALA A 34 -4.51 -14.29 -0.72
C ALA A 34 -3.58 -13.25 -0.09
N ARG A 35 -2.49 -12.87 -0.77
CA ARG A 35 -1.58 -11.81 -0.30
C ARG A 35 -2.27 -10.45 -0.26
N LEU A 36 -3.07 -10.15 -1.28
CA LEU A 36 -3.86 -8.91 -1.31
C LEU A 36 -4.86 -8.86 -0.14
N ALA A 37 -5.56 -9.97 0.12
CA ALA A 37 -6.51 -10.06 1.23
C ALA A 37 -5.81 -9.91 2.60
N GLU A 38 -4.66 -10.57 2.79
CA GLU A 38 -3.86 -10.48 4.02
C GLU A 38 -3.39 -9.04 4.29
N LEU A 39 -2.87 -8.36 3.27
CA LEU A 39 -2.41 -6.98 3.37
C LEU A 39 -3.57 -5.97 3.49
N ALA A 40 -4.74 -6.28 2.92
CA ALA A 40 -5.93 -5.44 3.01
C ALA A 40 -6.72 -5.64 4.32
N SER A 41 -6.39 -6.66 5.12
CA SER A 41 -7.04 -6.97 6.38
C SER A 41 -6.09 -6.81 7.57
N ALA A 42 -6.59 -7.05 8.78
CA ALA A 42 -5.78 -7.11 9.99
C ALA A 42 -5.12 -8.49 10.23
N GLU A 43 -5.18 -9.41 9.26
CA GLU A 43 -4.68 -10.78 9.41
C GLU A 43 -3.17 -10.90 9.12
N ASN A 44 -2.53 -9.85 8.62
CA ASN A 44 -1.07 -9.79 8.49
C ASN A 44 -0.38 -9.60 9.86
N LEU A 45 0.94 -9.80 9.88
CA LEU A 45 1.77 -9.71 11.09
C LEU A 45 1.69 -8.37 11.84
N ARG A 46 1.27 -7.29 11.18
CA ARG A 46 1.12 -5.97 11.79
C ARG A 46 -0.22 -5.79 12.51
N GLY A 47 -1.20 -6.67 12.27
CA GLY A 47 -2.53 -6.58 12.87
C GLY A 47 -3.35 -5.39 12.38
N ILE A 48 -2.95 -4.75 11.28
CA ILE A 48 -3.65 -3.59 10.69
C ILE A 48 -3.65 -3.72 9.16
N PRO A 49 -4.69 -3.23 8.46
CA PRO A 49 -4.66 -3.10 7.01
C PRO A 49 -3.50 -2.21 6.55
N LEU A 50 -2.74 -2.68 5.57
CA LEU A 50 -1.59 -1.99 4.98
C LEU A 50 -1.89 -1.43 3.59
N ILE A 51 -2.85 -2.03 2.89
CA ILE A 51 -3.32 -1.59 1.57
C ILE A 51 -4.85 -1.47 1.55
N GLU A 52 -5.39 -0.65 0.66
CA GLU A 52 -6.83 -0.52 0.39
C GLU A 52 -7.14 -0.73 -1.08
N LEU A 53 -8.29 -1.34 -1.39
CA LEU A 53 -8.76 -1.47 -2.77
C LEU A 53 -9.25 -0.11 -3.28
N VAL A 54 -8.62 0.39 -4.34
CA VAL A 54 -9.05 1.60 -5.06
C VAL A 54 -9.86 1.17 -6.28
N GLU A 55 -11.14 1.53 -6.27
CA GLU A 55 -12.04 1.39 -7.41
C GLU A 55 -11.61 2.33 -8.56
N PRO A 56 -11.60 1.85 -9.82
CA PRO A 56 -11.10 2.63 -10.96
C PRO A 56 -11.96 3.86 -11.32
N GLU A 57 -13.10 4.10 -10.67
CA GLU A 57 -14.02 5.19 -11.05
C GLU A 57 -13.84 6.52 -10.31
N LYS A 58 -12.89 6.66 -9.37
CA LYS A 58 -12.63 7.96 -8.71
C LYS A 58 -11.16 8.23 -8.42
N ALA A 59 -10.30 8.18 -9.43
CA ALA A 59 -8.95 8.79 -9.36
C ALA A 59 -8.99 10.34 -9.35
N GLY A 60 -9.96 10.92 -8.64
CA GLY A 60 -10.15 12.35 -8.43
C GLY A 60 -9.47 12.82 -7.16
N LYS A 61 -8.24 13.33 -7.30
CA LYS A 61 -7.54 14.28 -6.42
C LYS A 61 -7.86 14.24 -4.91
N GLY A 62 -7.01 13.53 -4.15
CA GLY A 62 -6.71 13.82 -2.75
C GLY A 62 -5.29 14.35 -2.62
N LYS A 63 -5.16 15.62 -2.24
CA LYS A 63 -3.92 16.41 -2.20
C LYS A 63 -2.93 15.96 -1.10
N SER A 64 -1.65 16.03 -1.48
CA SER A 64 -0.44 16.40 -0.70
C SER A 64 -0.67 17.22 0.60
N LYS A 65 0.29 17.06 1.55
CA LYS A 65 0.81 17.96 2.62
C LYS A 65 0.64 17.38 4.03
N ASN A 66 1.59 17.30 4.97
CA ASN A 66 2.97 17.80 5.14
C ASN A 66 3.62 17.06 6.34
N LYS A 67 4.95 16.88 6.33
CA LYS A 67 5.83 17.21 7.48
C LYS A 67 7.21 17.49 6.89
N ALA A 68 7.45 18.68 6.33
CA ALA A 68 7.99 19.82 7.07
C ALA A 68 9.14 19.38 8.01
N VAL A 69 10.35 19.41 7.45
CA VAL A 69 11.56 20.02 8.07
C VAL A 69 11.18 21.40 8.64
N ASP A 70 11.51 21.76 9.89
CA ASP A 70 12.80 22.25 10.44
C ASP A 70 12.54 22.71 11.91
N PRO A 71 13.53 23.17 12.73
CA PRO A 71 14.99 23.29 12.50
C PRO A 71 15.86 22.43 13.46
#